data_AF-A0AAW2UUY6-F1
#
_entry.id   AF-A0AAW2UUY6-F1
#
_cell.length_a   1.000
_cell.length_b   1.000
_cell.length_c   1.000
_cell.angle_alpha   90.00
_cell.angle_beta   90.00
_cell.angle_gamma   90.00
#
_symmetry.space_group_name_H-M   'P 1'
#
loop_
_entity.id
_entity.type
_entity.pdbx_description
1 polymer ?
#
loop_
_entity_poly.entity_id
_entity_poly.type
_entity_poly.pdbx_seq_one_letter_code
_entity_poly.pdbx_strand_id
1 'polypeptide(L)'
;MFVDGSSKSQGSGIGIIIETSQEDRLQYVIRFDFAASNNEAEYEAFLAGGKLALAARAKYLRAYSDSQLVVNHVRGDYEAKE
;
A
#
# COMPACT_ATOMS: atom_id res chain seq x y z
N MET A 1 -3.58 9.14 -0.45
CA MET A 1 -2.64 8.06 -0.81
C MET A 1 -3.41 6.94 -1.47
N PHE A 2 -2.96 6.50 -2.64
CA PHE A 2 -3.49 5.34 -3.34
C PHE A 2 -2.40 4.28 -3.38
N VAL A 3 -2.76 3.03 -3.11
CA VAL A 3 -1.82 1.90 -3.09
C VAL A 3 -2.43 0.71 -3.81
N ASP A 4 -1.56 -0.05 -4.46
CA ASP A 4 -1.91 -1.29 -5.16
C ASP A 4 -0.69 -2.22 -5.14
N GLY A 5 -0.93 -3.50 -4.90
CA GLY A 5 0.06 -4.57 -4.92
C GLY A 5 -0.18 -5.53 -6.08
N SER A 6 0.89 -5.95 -6.75
CA SER A 6 0.80 -6.91 -7.85
C SER A 6 1.72 -8.10 -7.64
N SER A 7 1.21 -9.30 -7.94
CA SER A 7 1.98 -10.53 -7.95
C SER A 7 1.70 -11.37 -9.19
N LYS A 8 2.77 -11.85 -9.84
CA LYS A 8 2.74 -12.84 -10.92
C LYS A 8 3.90 -13.82 -10.77
N SER A 9 3.87 -14.90 -11.54
CA SER A 9 4.98 -15.88 -11.62
C SER A 9 6.32 -15.25 -12.00
N GLN A 10 6.31 -14.13 -12.74
CA GLN A 10 7.50 -13.40 -13.16
C GLN A 10 8.01 -12.42 -12.11
N GLY A 11 7.31 -12.22 -10.99
CA GLY A 11 7.70 -11.31 -9.92
C GLY A 11 6.52 -10.57 -9.29
N SER A 12 6.83 -9.83 -8.24
CA SER A 12 5.85 -9.04 -7.49
C SER A 12 6.37 -7.62 -7.22
N GLY A 13 5.48 -6.73 -6.83
CA GLY A 13 5.81 -5.35 -6.55
C GLY A 13 4.60 -4.53 -6.17
N ILE A 14 4.82 -3.23 -5.98
CA ILE A 14 3.82 -2.31 -5.44
C ILE A 14 3.83 -0.98 -6.20
N GLY A 15 2.66 -0.36 -6.27
CA GLY A 15 2.44 1.00 -6.72
C GLY A 15 1.92 1.86 -5.58
N ILE A 16 2.46 3.07 -5.43
CA ILE A 16 2.03 4.04 -4.42
C ILE A 16 1.93 5.41 -5.07
N ILE A 17 0.81 6.10 -4.83
CA ILE A 17 0.62 7.50 -5.19
C ILE A 17 0.32 8.29 -3.92
N ILE A 18 1.10 9.33 -3.65
CA ILE A 18 0.86 10.28 -2.57
C ILE A 18 0.54 11.64 -3.19
N GLU A 19 -0.63 12.16 -2.85
CA GLU A 19 -1.08 13.50 -3.23
C GLU A 19 -1.12 14.36 -1.97
N THR A 20 -0.47 15.51 -2.02
CA THR A 20 -0.51 16.50 -0.93
C THR A 20 -1.63 17.50 -1.17
N SER A 21 -1.99 18.27 -0.15
CA SER A 21 -2.97 19.36 -0.28
C SER A 21 -2.50 20.51 -1.18
N GLN A 22 -1.22 20.54 -1.56
CA GLN A 22 -0.63 21.55 -2.45
C GLN A 22 -0.60 21.07 -3.91
N GLU A 23 -1.34 20.01 -4.23
CA GLU A 23 -1.38 19.36 -5.55
C GLU A 23 -0.06 18.67 -5.96
N ASP A 24 0.92 18.57 -5.06
CA ASP A 24 2.10 17.75 -5.32
C ASP A 24 1.72 16.28 -5.37
N ARG A 25 2.12 15.60 -6.45
CA ARG A 25 1.89 14.18 -6.66
C ARG A 25 3.19 13.42 -6.78
N LEU A 26 3.45 12.55 -5.82
CA LEU A 26 4.58 11.62 -5.82
C LEU A 26 4.09 10.22 -6.22
N GLN A 27 4.82 9.56 -7.12
CA GLN A 27 4.50 8.23 -7.61
C GLN A 27 5.70 7.31 -7.40
N TYR A 28 5.45 6.15 -6.80
CA TYR A 28 6.46 5.13 -6.56
C TYR A 28 5.99 3.82 -7.14
N VAL A 29 6.90 3.13 -7.83
CA VAL A 29 6.73 1.75 -8.28
C VAL A 29 7.96 0.98 -7.83
N ILE A 30 7.75 -0.06 -7.02
CA ILE A 30 8.84 -0.84 -6.43
C ILE A 30 8.61 -2.29 -6.81
N ARG A 31 9.62 -2.90 -7.43
CA ARG A 31 9.64 -4.34 -7.68
C ARG A 31 10.35 -5.02 -6.52
N PHE A 32 9.81 -6.14 -6.06
CA PHE A 32 10.43 -6.93 -5.00
C PHE A 32 11.50 -7.86 -5.56
N ASP A 33 12.56 -8.04 -4.77
CA ASP A 33 13.60 -9.04 -5.02
C ASP A 33 13.22 -10.43 -4.47
N PHE A 34 12.02 -10.54 -3.90
CA PHE A 34 11.43 -11.77 -3.40
C PHE A 34 10.07 -12.03 -4.04
N ALA A 35 9.61 -13.27 -3.96
CA ALA A 35 8.26 -13.62 -4.35
C ALA A 35 7.28 -13.28 -3.21
N ALA A 36 6.21 -12.58 -3.55
CA ALA A 36 5.08 -12.34 -2.67
C ALA A 36 3.80 -12.82 -3.37
N SER A 37 2.83 -13.34 -2.63
CA SER A 37 1.45 -13.54 -3.10
C SER A 37 0.78 -12.19 -3.37
N ASN A 38 -0.39 -12.20 -4.02
CA ASN A 38 -1.13 -10.96 -4.27
C ASN A 38 -1.49 -10.25 -2.96
N ASN A 39 -1.98 -11.00 -1.97
CA ASN A 39 -2.35 -10.43 -0.67
C ASN A 39 -1.13 -9.83 0.06
N GLU A 40 0.01 -10.50 0.02
CA GLU A 40 1.25 -9.96 0.61
C GLU A 40 1.70 -8.69 -0.12
N ALA A 41 1.65 -8.65 -1.46
CA ALA A 41 2.00 -7.45 -2.21
C ALA A 41 1.08 -6.26 -1.86
N GLU A 42 -0.23 -6.48 -1.72
CA GLU A 42 -1.20 -5.46 -1.33
C GLU A 42 -0.92 -4.91 0.08
N TYR A 43 -0.60 -5.79 1.02
CA TYR A 43 -0.20 -5.38 2.37
C TYR A 43 1.10 -4.58 2.38
N GLU A 44 2.11 -5.04 1.65
CA GLU A 44 3.37 -4.33 1.53
C GLU A 44 3.18 -2.95 0.87
N ALA A 45 2.27 -2.83 -0.10
CA ALA A 45 1.94 -1.54 -0.72
C ALA A 45 1.37 -0.56 0.32
N PHE A 46 0.41 -1.03 1.11
CA PHE A 46 -0.20 -0.25 2.19
C PHE A 46 0.82 0.14 3.27
N LEU A 47 1.65 -0.81 3.73
CA LEU A 47 2.66 -0.57 4.75
C LEU A 47 3.76 0.39 4.27
N ALA A 48 4.28 0.20 3.06
CA ALA A 48 5.28 1.08 2.48
C ALA A 48 4.72 2.50 2.27
N GLY A 49 3.50 2.63 1.77
CA GLY A 49 2.81 3.91 1.65
C GLY A 49 2.64 4.62 3.01
N GLY A 50 2.25 3.86 4.05
CA GLY A 50 2.16 4.37 5.42
C GLY A 50 3.50 4.86 5.95
N LYS A 51 4.58 4.09 5.74
CA LYS A 51 5.95 4.50 6.12
C LYS A 51 6.39 5.78 5.42
N LEU A 52 6.08 5.93 4.13
CA LEU A 52 6.37 7.16 3.38
C LEU A 52 5.60 8.37 3.94
N ALA A 53 4.31 8.20 4.24
CA ALA A 53 3.51 9.26 4.85
C ALA A 53 4.04 9.69 6.23
N LEU A 54 4.47 8.72 7.05
CA LEU A 54 5.11 8.99 8.35
C LEU A 54 6.45 9.72 8.17
N ALA A 55 7.30 9.29 7.23
CA ALA A 55 8.56 9.95 6.92
C ALA A 55 8.36 11.40 6.44
N ALA A 56 7.29 11.64 5.67
CA ALA A 56 6.85 12.97 5.25
C ALA A 56 6.17 13.78 6.37
N ARG A 57 6.07 13.25 7.59
CA ARG A 57 5.45 13.87 8.76
C ARG A 57 3.99 14.27 8.52
N ALA A 58 3.26 13.49 7.73
CA ALA A 58 1.84 13.70 7.49
C ALA A 58 1.06 13.59 8.82
N LYS A 59 0.26 14.62 9.14
CA LYS A 59 -0.62 14.60 10.33
C LYS A 59 -1.89 13.78 10.11
N TYR A 60 -2.38 13.75 8.87
CA TYR A 60 -3.57 13.04 8.46
C TYR A 60 -3.28 12.28 7.18
N LEU A 61 -3.69 11.02 7.14
CA LEU A 61 -3.54 10.17 5.97
C LEU A 61 -4.91 9.62 5.59
N ARG A 62 -5.32 9.88 4.35
CA ARG A 62 -6.42 9.16 3.72
C ARG A 62 -5.83 8.16 2.73
N ALA A 63 -6.02 6.88 3.01
CA ALA A 63 -5.54 5.79 2.18
C ALA A 63 -6.70 5.19 1.38
N TYR A 64 -6.42 4.86 0.13
CA TYR A 64 -7.31 4.20 -0.82
C TYR A 64 -6.60 2.96 -1.34
N SER A 65 -7.28 1.83 -1.30
CA SER A 65 -6.85 0.55 -1.84
C SER A 65 -8.09 -0.17 -2.35
N ASP A 66 -7.95 -0.94 -3.42
CA ASP A 66 -8.97 -1.83 -3.96
C ASP A 66 -8.97 -3.21 -3.31
N SER A 67 -7.92 -3.57 -2.57
CA SER A 67 -7.86 -4.77 -1.76
C SER A 67 -8.86 -4.71 -0.60
N GLN A 68 -9.98 -5.40 -0.77
CA GLN A 68 -11.01 -5.55 0.26
C GLN A 68 -10.44 -6.15 1.56
N LEU A 69 -9.46 -7.04 1.43
CA LEU A 69 -8.80 -7.66 2.57
C LEU A 69 -8.06 -6.62 3.41
N VAL A 70 -7.17 -5.82 2.80
CA VAL A 70 -6.43 -4.76 3.50
C VAL A 70 -7.40 -3.76 4.13
N VAL A 71 -8.40 -3.30 3.36
CA VAL A 71 -9.38 -2.31 3.83
C VAL A 71 -10.16 -2.82 5.05
N ASN A 72 -10.64 -4.05 5.03
CA ASN A 72 -11.45 -4.61 6.11
C ASN A 72 -10.63 -4.92 7.37
N HIS A 73 -9.38 -5.37 7.22
CA HIS A 73 -8.49 -5.51 8.38
C HIS A 73 -8.16 -4.18 9.03
N VAL A 74 -7.89 -3.13 8.25
CA VAL A 74 -7.63 -1.78 8.80
C VAL A 74 -8.85 -1.20 9.49
N ARG A 75 -10.05 -1.50 9.01
CA ARG A 75 -11.31 -1.11 9.66
C ARG A 75 -11.64 -1.93 10.91
N GLY A 76 -10.98 -3.06 11.10
CA GLY A 76 -11.31 -4.02 12.17
C GLY A 76 -12.51 -4.91 11.85
N ASP A 77 -12.98 -4.92 10.60
CA ASP A 77 -14.08 -5.78 10.16
C ASP A 77 -13.62 -7.24 10.04
N TYR A 78 -12.33 -7.46 9.70
CA TYR A 78 -11.70 -8.78 9.58
C TYR A 78 -10.60 -8.97 10.64
N GLU A 79 -10.57 -10.15 11.23
CA GLU A 79 -9.50 -10.57 12.14
C GLU A 79 -8.35 -11.21 11.36
N ALA A 80 -7.13 -10.74 11.62
CA ALA A 80 -5.93 -11.38 11.08
C ALA A 80 -5.85 -12.81 11.64
N LYS A 81 -5.71 -13.78 10.74
CA LYS A 81 -5.58 -15.18 11.14
C LYS A 81 -4.10 -15.48 11.39
N GLU A 82 -3.79 -15.97 12.59
CA GLU A 82 -2.47 -16.55 12.92
C GLU A 82 -2.23 -17.89 12.22
#